data_AF-U7UE16-F1
#
_entry.id   AF-U7UE16-F1
#
_cell.length_a   1.000
_cell.length_b   1.000
_cell.length_c   1.000
_cell.angle_alpha   90.00
_cell.angle_beta   90.00
_cell.angle_gamma   90.00
#
_symmetry.space_group_name_H-M   'P 1'
#
loop_
_entity.id
_entity.type
_entity.pdbx_description
1 polymer ?
#
loop_
_entity_poly.entity_id
_entity_poly.type
_entity_poly.pdbx_seq_one_letter_code
_entity_poly.pdbx_strand_id
1 'polypeptide(L)'
;MTFEENISKENENLENFNEERKNESGVDLSRIDEVMEILEELLDEIPDQYLNNLNGGVILEEEVNYHPEGNDLIVLGSYKIDNLGRQIVIYYGSFMKLYFYLDRESLKERLRETLRHELRHHLEFLAGNNDLVIEDENFIENYKKGRDVE
;
A
#
# COMPACT_ATOMS: atom_id res chain seq x y z
N MET A 1 -32.29 22.12 28.13
CA MET A 1 -31.39 21.74 27.03
C MET A 1 -32.19 21.77 25.75
N THR A 2 -31.89 22.72 24.89
CA THR A 2 -32.60 22.94 23.62
C THR A 2 -31.98 22.09 22.52
N PHE A 3 -32.77 21.78 21.48
CA PHE A 3 -32.37 20.95 20.34
C PHE A 3 -31.11 21.49 19.62
N GLU A 4 -30.86 22.79 19.69
CA GLU A 4 -29.69 23.47 19.10
C GLU A 4 -28.37 23.22 19.87
N GLU A 5 -28.44 22.92 21.17
CA GLU A 5 -27.26 22.54 21.96
C GLU A 5 -26.76 21.12 21.62
N ASN A 6 -27.64 20.24 21.11
CA ASN A 6 -27.25 18.88 20.71
C ASN A 6 -26.55 18.86 19.34
N ILE A 7 -27.00 19.67 18.38
CA ILE A 7 -26.36 19.73 17.04
C ILE A 7 -24.94 20.33 17.13
N SER A 8 -24.75 21.30 18.03
CA SER A 8 -23.42 21.92 18.25
C SER A 8 -22.44 20.93 18.89
N LYS A 9 -22.92 20.10 19.83
CA LYS A 9 -22.10 19.06 20.48
C LYS A 9 -21.80 17.86 19.58
N GLU A 10 -22.71 17.50 18.67
CA GLU A 10 -22.46 16.46 17.67
C GLU A 10 -21.45 16.94 16.62
N ASN A 11 -21.51 18.21 16.19
CA ASN A 11 -20.53 18.77 15.26
C ASN A 11 -19.15 18.98 15.90
N GLU A 12 -19.06 19.41 17.16
CA GLU A 12 -17.78 19.46 17.90
C GLU A 12 -17.19 18.07 18.17
N ASN A 13 -18.02 17.02 18.26
CA ASN A 13 -17.54 15.63 18.38
C ASN A 13 -17.06 15.05 17.04
N LEU A 14 -17.61 15.49 15.91
CA LEU A 14 -17.11 15.09 14.59
C LEU A 14 -15.78 15.77 14.26
N GLU A 15 -15.58 17.03 14.66
CA GLU A 15 -14.31 17.74 14.42
C GLU A 15 -13.17 17.31 15.36
N ASN A 16 -13.48 16.74 16.53
CA ASN A 16 -12.47 16.21 17.46
C ASN A 16 -12.06 14.74 17.22
N PHE A 17 -12.64 14.05 16.22
CA PHE A 17 -12.25 12.67 15.88
C PHE A 17 -11.06 12.57 14.92
N ASN A 18 -10.52 13.72 14.48
CA ASN A 18 -9.25 13.86 13.77
C ASN A 18 -8.09 14.19 14.74
N GLU A 19 -8.09 13.58 15.93
CA GLU A 19 -6.82 13.44 16.67
C GLU A 19 -5.83 12.75 15.73
N GLU A 20 -4.63 13.33 15.59
CA GLU A 20 -3.54 12.84 14.74
C GLU A 20 -3.30 11.34 15.01
N ARG A 21 -3.99 10.45 14.27
CA ARG A 21 -3.78 9.01 14.36
C ARG A 21 -2.46 8.73 13.70
N LYS A 22 -1.37 8.89 14.46
CA LYS A 22 -0.04 8.51 14.02
C LYS A 22 0.33 7.18 14.65
N ASN A 23 0.99 6.32 13.89
CA ASN A 23 1.59 5.12 14.48
C ASN A 23 2.85 5.49 15.29
N GLU A 24 3.48 4.51 15.93
CA GLU A 24 4.68 4.70 16.78
C GLU A 24 5.85 5.37 16.01
N SER A 25 5.89 5.19 14.69
CA SER A 25 6.89 5.75 13.78
C SER A 25 6.50 7.13 13.21
N GLY A 26 5.35 7.67 13.61
CA GLY A 26 4.89 9.01 13.21
C GLY A 26 4.19 9.08 11.85
N VAL A 27 3.85 7.95 11.22
CA VAL A 27 3.08 7.91 9.98
C VAL A 27 1.64 8.33 10.24
N ASP A 28 1.13 9.29 9.47
CA ASP A 28 -0.28 9.70 9.54
C ASP A 28 -1.20 8.61 8.98
N LEU A 29 -2.08 8.08 9.83
CA LEU A 29 -3.07 7.04 9.56
C LEU A 29 -4.47 7.61 9.29
N SER A 30 -4.61 8.93 9.10
CA SER A 30 -5.91 9.58 8.86
C SER A 30 -6.70 8.99 7.68
N ARG A 31 -6.01 8.37 6.71
CA ARG A 31 -6.59 7.77 5.50
C ARG A 31 -6.49 6.23 5.47
N ILE A 32 -6.16 5.57 6.58
CA ILE A 32 -5.95 4.12 6.58
C ILE A 32 -7.23 3.35 6.22
N ASP A 33 -8.37 3.80 6.77
CA ASP A 33 -9.67 3.21 6.51
C ASP A 33 -10.05 3.34 5.02
N GLU A 34 -9.80 4.51 4.42
CA GLU A 34 -10.01 4.75 2.98
C GLU A 34 -9.15 3.83 2.10
N VAL A 35 -7.87 3.64 2.46
CA VAL A 35 -6.98 2.75 1.70
C VAL A 35 -7.41 1.29 1.82
N MET A 36 -7.88 0.88 3.00
CA MET A 36 -8.41 -0.47 3.23
C MET A 36 -9.66 -0.72 2.38
N GLU A 37 -10.62 0.21 2.36
CA GLU A 37 -11.80 0.13 1.50
C GLU A 37 -11.43 0.03 0.02
N ILE A 38 -10.47 0.86 -0.44
CA ILE A 38 -9.99 0.80 -1.82
C ILE A 38 -9.40 -0.58 -2.14
N LEU A 39 -8.58 -1.15 -1.24
CA LEU A 39 -7.97 -2.45 -1.45
C LEU A 39 -9.02 -3.57 -1.51
N GLU A 40 -10.04 -3.52 -0.65
CA GLU A 40 -11.17 -4.46 -0.71
C GLU A 40 -11.89 -4.37 -2.06
N GLU A 41 -12.23 -3.16 -2.53
CA GLU A 41 -12.83 -2.96 -3.85
C GLU A 41 -11.97 -3.53 -4.99
N LEU A 42 -10.64 -3.36 -4.91
CA LEU A 42 -9.71 -3.88 -5.92
C LEU A 42 -9.58 -5.40 -5.88
N LEU A 43 -9.67 -6.01 -4.69
CA LEU A 43 -9.64 -7.46 -4.53
C LEU A 43 -10.92 -8.11 -5.07
N ASP A 44 -12.07 -7.47 -4.88
CA ASP A 44 -13.34 -7.92 -5.46
C ASP A 44 -13.34 -7.89 -7.00
N GLU A 45 -12.54 -7.00 -7.61
CA GLU A 45 -12.34 -6.95 -9.07
C GLU A 45 -11.46 -8.12 -9.59
N ILE A 46 -10.72 -8.82 -8.73
CA ILE A 46 -9.76 -9.85 -9.11
C ILE A 46 -10.44 -11.24 -9.08
N PRO A 47 -10.40 -12.01 -10.18
CA PRO A 47 -10.89 -13.38 -10.17
C PRO A 47 -10.19 -14.26 -9.12
N ASP A 48 -10.96 -14.96 -8.29
CA ASP A 48 -10.49 -15.84 -7.19
C ASP A 48 -9.33 -16.77 -7.59
N GLN A 49 -9.35 -17.25 -8.84
CA GLN A 49 -8.32 -18.15 -9.37
C GLN A 49 -6.90 -17.57 -9.30
N TYR A 50 -6.76 -16.24 -9.35
CA TYR A 50 -5.47 -15.56 -9.26
C TYR A 50 -4.98 -15.38 -7.83
N LEU A 51 -5.86 -15.52 -6.84
CA LEU A 51 -5.54 -15.48 -5.41
C LEU A 51 -5.26 -16.88 -4.83
N ASN A 52 -5.35 -17.92 -5.66
CA ASN A 52 -5.08 -19.29 -5.25
C ASN A 52 -3.64 -19.46 -4.75
N ASN A 53 -3.49 -20.08 -3.58
CA ASN A 53 -2.21 -20.24 -2.87
C ASN A 53 -1.61 -18.93 -2.35
N LEU A 54 -2.37 -17.83 -2.31
CA LEU A 54 -2.01 -16.62 -1.55
C LEU A 54 -2.54 -16.73 -0.12
N ASN A 55 -2.04 -17.73 0.63
CA ASN A 55 -2.59 -18.13 1.93
C ASN A 55 -2.54 -17.04 3.02
N GLY A 56 -1.59 -16.10 2.94
CA GLY A 56 -1.51 -14.95 3.83
C GLY A 56 -2.31 -13.74 3.33
N GLY A 57 -2.92 -13.83 2.15
CA GLY A 57 -3.75 -12.79 1.56
C GLY A 57 -2.98 -11.53 1.19
N VAL A 58 -3.69 -10.40 1.23
CA VAL A 58 -3.12 -9.06 1.06
C VAL A 58 -3.18 -8.34 2.40
N ILE A 59 -2.03 -7.85 2.85
CA ILE A 59 -1.85 -7.20 4.15
C ILE A 59 -1.48 -5.74 3.90
N LEU A 60 -2.10 -4.85 4.68
CA LEU A 60 -1.73 -3.44 4.74
C LEU A 60 -0.80 -3.20 5.92
N GLU A 61 0.44 -2.79 5.64
CA GLU A 61 1.46 -2.47 6.63
C GLU A 61 1.49 -0.95 6.84
N GLU A 62 1.36 -0.49 8.09
CA GLU A 62 1.30 0.93 8.41
C GLU A 62 2.63 1.65 8.17
N GLU A 63 3.74 0.92 8.28
CA GLU A 63 5.08 1.47 8.21
C GLU A 63 5.56 1.81 6.79
N VAL A 64 6.47 2.78 6.70
CA VAL A 64 7.20 3.07 5.46
C VAL A 64 8.28 2.02 5.25
N ASN A 65 8.33 1.43 4.06
CA ASN A 65 9.39 0.50 3.69
C ASN A 65 10.41 1.15 2.76
N TYR A 66 11.68 1.13 3.17
CA TYR A 66 12.81 1.60 2.38
C TYR A 66 13.58 0.41 1.80
N HIS A 67 13.91 0.50 0.52
CA HIS A 67 14.69 -0.52 -0.15
C HIS A 67 16.13 -0.56 0.42
N PRO A 68 16.71 -1.73 0.71
CA PRO A 68 18.04 -1.84 1.32
C PRO A 68 19.17 -1.27 0.44
N GLU A 69 18.93 -1.15 -0.87
CA GLU A 69 19.91 -0.62 -1.83
C GLU A 69 19.96 0.91 -1.90
N GLY A 70 19.13 1.62 -1.15
CA GLY A 70 19.22 3.08 -1.04
C GLY A 70 18.17 3.68 -0.10
N ASN A 71 18.61 4.58 0.78
CA ASN A 71 17.73 5.22 1.78
C ASN A 71 16.59 6.06 1.19
N ASP A 72 16.64 6.39 -0.11
CA ASP A 72 15.62 7.19 -0.79
C ASP A 72 14.70 6.36 -1.68
N LEU A 73 14.94 5.06 -1.79
CA LEU A 73 14.09 4.13 -2.54
C LEU A 73 12.99 3.62 -1.60
N ILE A 74 11.74 3.90 -1.97
CA ILE A 74 10.57 3.52 -1.18
C ILE A 74 9.86 2.38 -1.89
N VAL A 75 9.55 1.32 -1.14
CA VAL A 75 8.83 0.15 -1.62
C VAL A 75 7.33 0.35 -1.34
N LEU A 76 6.50 0.29 -2.38
CA LEU A 76 5.04 0.47 -2.29
C LEU A 76 4.32 -0.85 -1.98
N GLY A 77 4.79 -1.95 -2.55
CA GLY A 77 4.27 -3.29 -2.36
C GLY A 77 5.39 -4.32 -2.38
N SER A 78 5.12 -5.50 -1.83
CA SER A 78 6.04 -6.63 -1.96
C SER A 78 5.30 -7.96 -1.84
N TYR A 79 5.54 -8.85 -2.79
CA TYR A 79 5.21 -10.25 -2.69
C TYR A 79 6.23 -10.99 -1.79
N LYS A 80 5.73 -11.61 -0.71
CA LYS A 80 6.56 -12.33 0.27
C LYS A 80 6.18 -13.80 0.33
N ILE A 81 7.21 -14.63 0.53
CA ILE A 81 7.07 -16.06 0.80
C ILE A 81 7.78 -16.33 2.11
N ASP A 82 7.05 -16.84 3.09
CA ASP A 82 7.58 -17.22 4.40
C ASP A 82 7.04 -18.60 4.83
N ASN A 83 7.32 -18.97 6.09
CA ASN A 83 6.88 -20.26 6.64
C ASN A 83 5.36 -20.35 6.83
N LEU A 84 4.65 -19.23 6.87
CA LEU A 84 3.20 -19.15 7.03
C LEU A 84 2.48 -19.16 5.68
N GLY A 85 3.16 -18.80 4.60
CA GLY A 85 2.69 -19.00 3.24
C GLY A 85 3.15 -17.90 2.30
N ARG A 86 2.24 -17.46 1.44
CA ARG A 86 2.48 -16.47 0.40
C ARG A 86 1.52 -15.31 0.62
N GLN A 87 2.03 -14.10 0.58
CA GLN A 87 1.25 -12.91 0.85
C GLN A 87 1.75 -11.72 0.02
N ILE A 88 0.85 -10.79 -0.25
CA ILE A 88 1.19 -9.48 -0.80
C ILE A 88 1.12 -8.49 0.35
N VAL A 89 2.17 -7.72 0.56
CA VAL A 89 2.19 -6.63 1.53
C VAL A 89 2.14 -5.32 0.79
N ILE A 90 1.17 -4.47 1.11
CA ILE A 90 1.08 -3.08 0.64
C ILE A 90 1.51 -2.18 1.80
N TYR A 91 2.46 -1.29 1.57
CA TYR A 91 3.00 -0.40 2.61
C TYR A 91 2.24 0.92 2.62
N TYR A 92 1.24 1.04 3.48
CA TYR A 92 0.44 2.25 3.68
C TYR A 92 1.33 3.47 3.94
N GLY A 93 2.30 3.36 4.84
CA GLY A 93 3.21 4.45 5.13
C GLY A 93 3.98 4.93 3.90
N SER A 94 4.43 4.00 3.05
CA SER A 94 5.06 4.32 1.77
C SER A 94 4.12 5.08 0.83
N PHE A 95 2.86 4.63 0.73
CA PHE A 95 1.83 5.31 -0.04
C PHE A 95 1.54 6.71 0.47
N MET A 96 1.36 6.89 1.78
CA MET A 96 1.11 8.23 2.34
C MET A 96 2.32 9.14 2.15
N LYS A 97 3.55 8.62 2.30
CA LYS A 97 4.75 9.42 2.07
C LYS A 97 4.84 9.97 0.64
N LEU A 98 4.43 9.19 -0.36
CA LEU A 98 4.54 9.58 -1.77
C LEU A 98 3.29 10.22 -2.36
N TYR A 99 2.11 9.84 -1.85
CA TYR A 99 0.82 10.09 -2.51
C TYR A 99 -0.25 10.66 -1.56
N PHE A 100 0.08 11.17 -0.38
CA PHE A 100 -0.94 11.73 0.54
C PHE A 100 -1.83 12.80 -0.11
N TYR A 101 -1.27 13.54 -1.07
CA TYR A 101 -1.94 14.65 -1.74
C TYR A 101 -2.90 14.20 -2.86
N LEU A 102 -2.90 12.91 -3.22
CA LEU A 102 -3.80 12.38 -4.25
C LEU A 102 -5.22 12.27 -3.72
N ASP A 103 -6.19 12.59 -4.57
CA ASP A 103 -7.58 12.25 -4.32
C ASP A 103 -7.80 10.73 -4.32
N ARG A 104 -8.96 10.29 -3.83
CA ARG A 104 -9.33 8.87 -3.69
C ARG A 104 -9.15 8.07 -4.98
N GLU A 105 -9.61 8.60 -6.12
CA GLU A 105 -9.59 7.87 -7.40
C GLU A 105 -8.17 7.75 -7.95
N SER A 106 -7.39 8.82 -7.86
CA SER A 106 -5.97 8.80 -8.23
C SER A 106 -5.17 7.86 -7.32
N LEU A 107 -5.46 7.85 -6.01
CA LEU A 107 -4.84 6.92 -5.07
C LEU A 107 -5.22 5.47 -5.37
N LYS A 108 -6.49 5.22 -5.70
CA LYS A 108 -6.99 3.91 -6.14
C LYS A 108 -6.27 3.40 -7.37
N GLU A 109 -5.97 4.26 -8.34
CA GLU A 109 -5.20 3.83 -9.51
C GLU A 109 -3.77 3.43 -9.14
N ARG A 110 -3.09 4.17 -8.25
CA ARG A 110 -1.75 3.79 -7.77
C ARG A 110 -1.74 2.48 -6.98
N LEU A 111 -2.75 2.27 -6.14
CA LEU A 111 -2.94 1.02 -5.42
C LEU A 111 -3.21 -0.14 -6.39
N ARG A 112 -4.04 0.08 -7.42
CA ARG A 112 -4.33 -0.90 -8.47
C ARG A 112 -3.08 -1.30 -9.25
N GLU A 113 -2.28 -0.33 -9.68
CA GLU A 113 -1.00 -0.58 -10.37
C GLU A 113 -0.07 -1.44 -9.51
N THR A 114 0.10 -1.07 -8.24
CA THR A 114 0.97 -1.79 -7.29
C THR A 114 0.45 -3.19 -7.00
N LEU A 115 -0.83 -3.34 -6.68
CA LEU A 115 -1.44 -4.64 -6.38
C LEU A 115 -1.34 -5.60 -7.57
N ARG A 116 -1.59 -5.11 -8.79
CA ARG A 116 -1.43 -5.92 -10.02
C ARG A 116 0.01 -6.36 -10.24
N HIS A 117 0.96 -5.49 -9.94
CA HIS A 117 2.39 -5.82 -10.05
C HIS A 117 2.75 -6.98 -9.09
N GLU A 118 2.38 -6.87 -7.82
CA GLU A 118 2.65 -7.93 -6.84
C GLU A 118 1.87 -9.23 -7.13
N LEU A 119 0.65 -9.12 -7.64
CA LEU A 119 -0.13 -10.28 -8.07
C LEU A 119 0.51 -10.97 -9.28
N ARG A 120 1.09 -10.21 -10.21
CA ARG A 120 1.82 -10.76 -11.34
C ARG A 120 3.04 -11.56 -10.85
N HIS A 121 3.81 -11.02 -9.89
CA HIS A 121 4.90 -11.76 -9.23
C HIS A 121 4.44 -13.06 -8.60
N HIS A 122 3.28 -13.05 -7.91
CA HIS A 122 2.68 -14.25 -7.36
C HIS A 122 2.39 -15.33 -8.42
N LEU A 123 1.77 -14.93 -9.54
CA LEU A 123 1.41 -15.84 -10.62
C LEU A 123 2.62 -16.39 -11.36
N GLU A 124 3.66 -15.59 -11.54
CA GLU A 124 4.90 -16.04 -12.17
C GLU A 124 5.67 -17.01 -11.30
N PHE A 125 5.75 -16.73 -9.99
CA PHE A 125 6.30 -17.67 -9.04
C PHE A 125 5.56 -19.01 -9.08
N LEU A 126 4.22 -18.98 -9.17
CA LEU A 126 3.40 -20.17 -9.36
C LEU A 126 3.67 -20.90 -10.68
N ALA A 127 3.96 -20.16 -11.75
CA ALA A 127 4.30 -20.71 -13.06
C ALA A 127 5.75 -21.23 -13.14
N GLY A 128 6.59 -20.91 -12.15
CA GLY A 128 8.02 -21.24 -12.16
C GLY A 128 8.85 -20.37 -13.11
N ASN A 129 8.35 -19.18 -13.46
CA ASN A 129 9.04 -18.22 -14.32
C ASN A 129 9.73 -17.14 -13.46
N ASN A 130 10.94 -16.73 -13.87
CA ASN A 130 11.75 -15.70 -13.17
C ASN A 130 11.92 -14.41 -14.00
N ASP A 131 11.13 -14.22 -15.06
CA ASP A 131 11.37 -13.16 -16.04
C ASP A 131 11.14 -11.74 -15.45
N LEU A 132 10.27 -11.57 -14.44
CA LEU A 132 10.03 -10.27 -13.80
C LEU A 132 11.01 -9.86 -12.71
N VAL A 133 11.72 -10.81 -12.10
CA VAL A 133 12.83 -10.47 -11.18
C VAL A 133 13.86 -9.62 -11.92
N ILE A 134 14.07 -9.92 -13.22
CA ILE A 134 14.97 -9.18 -14.10
C ILE A 134 14.43 -7.77 -14.41
N GLU A 135 13.11 -7.57 -14.55
CA GLU A 135 12.53 -6.23 -14.76
C GLU A 135 12.74 -5.32 -13.54
N ASP A 136 12.51 -5.84 -12.33
CA ASP A 136 12.71 -5.09 -11.09
C ASP A 136 14.19 -4.76 -10.85
N GLU A 137 15.08 -5.74 -11.08
CA GLU A 137 16.53 -5.54 -11.06
C GLU A 137 16.96 -4.45 -12.06
N ASN A 138 16.43 -4.47 -13.28
CA ASN A 138 16.70 -3.47 -14.30
C ASN A 138 16.20 -2.08 -13.91
N PHE A 139 15.02 -1.97 -13.27
CA PHE A 139 14.51 -0.69 -12.76
C PHE A 139 15.46 -0.10 -11.73
N ILE A 140 15.92 -0.91 -10.77
CA ILE A 140 16.85 -0.46 -9.74
C ILE A 140 18.23 -0.13 -10.34
N GLU A 141 18.73 -0.92 -11.27
CA GLU A 141 19.98 -0.62 -11.99
C GLU A 141 19.92 0.69 -12.76
N ASN A 142 18.81 0.95 -13.46
CA ASN A 142 18.62 2.19 -14.20
C ASN A 142 18.50 3.39 -13.25
N TYR A 143 17.82 3.23 -12.11
CA TYR A 143 17.78 4.24 -11.06
C TYR A 143 19.18 4.57 -10.52
N LYS A 144 20.01 3.55 -10.24
CA LYS A 144 21.41 3.72 -9.80
C LYS A 144 22.25 4.47 -10.84
N LYS A 145 22.17 4.06 -12.12
CA LYS A 145 22.92 4.70 -13.23
C LYS A 145 22.53 6.17 -13.45
N GLY A 146 21.30 6.56 -13.11
CA GLY A 146 20.84 7.95 -13.15
C GLY A 146 21.40 8.85 -12.04
N ARG A 147 21.90 8.29 -10.93
CA ARG A 147 22.58 9.05 -9.86
C ARG A 147 24.07 9.26 -10.09
N ASP A 148 24.72 8.39 -10.85
CA ASP A 148 26.16 8.51 -11.15
C ASP A 148 26.49 9.65 -12.14
N VAL A 149 25.48 10.45 -12.54
CA VAL A 149 25.61 11.56 -13.50
C VAL A 149 25.50 12.95 -12.87
N GLU A 150 25.43 13.06 -11.53
CA GLU A 150 25.48 14.34 -10.80
C GLU A 150 26.88 14.70 -10.29
#